data_AF-A0A800II80-F1
#
_entry.id   AF-A0A800II80-F1
#
_cell.length_a   1.000
_cell.length_b   1.000
_cell.length_c   1.000
_cell.angle_alpha   90.00
_cell.angle_beta   90.00
_cell.angle_gamma   90.00
#
_symmetry.space_group_name_H-M   'P 1'
#
loop_
_entity.id
_entity.type
_entity.pdbx_description
1 polymer ?
#
loop_
_entity_poly.entity_id
_entity_poly.type
_entity_poly.pdbx_seq_one_letter_code
_entity_poly.pdbx_strand_id
1 'polypeptide(L)'
;MRVRQTSGESMSFNFAFVTDPQIGMNSPWGLNGPASDRSRLEWAINFINEPANEIDFTIFGGDLVNNRDAEEELDVLLECLGILEKPYYGVPGNHDLFDPREQPSPYIERGAPVGFSFSHKGAAFLGLNSIHLRGDFGGQLQQQELQHAAEQLDSMDPECSHRFVVTHWPLFVHEPDEAETYWNMENRRRVIALFQQHKVSCQISGHWHQDIDAVWHGISLLGSIGLSKPLQYPEERSFKVVTVFDDGWLARRVSVENV
;
A
#
# COMPACT_ATOMS: atom_id res chain seq x y z
N MET A 1 43.02 12.12 -16.47
CA MET A 1 42.31 12.31 -15.18
C MET A 1 41.05 13.13 -15.48
N ARG A 2 39.90 12.48 -15.66
CA ARG A 2 38.62 13.18 -15.87
C ARG A 2 37.94 13.29 -14.52
N VAL A 3 37.87 14.51 -14.00
CA VAL A 3 37.03 14.85 -12.86
C VAL A 3 35.59 14.69 -13.35
N ARG A 4 34.86 13.69 -12.82
CA ARG A 4 33.40 13.69 -12.92
C ARG A 4 32.92 14.81 -11.99
N GLN A 5 32.44 15.91 -12.59
CA GLN A 5 31.56 16.82 -11.86
C GLN A 5 30.27 16.05 -11.57
N THR A 6 30.11 15.61 -10.32
CA THR A 6 28.80 15.24 -9.78
C THR A 6 28.18 16.51 -9.23
N SER A 7 27.59 17.30 -10.13
CA SER A 7 26.59 18.31 -9.76
C SER A 7 25.24 17.79 -10.21
N GLY A 8 24.83 16.63 -9.69
CA GLY A 8 23.45 16.20 -9.74
C GLY A 8 22.78 16.74 -8.48
N GLU A 9 21.74 17.55 -8.62
CA GLU A 9 20.83 17.80 -7.51
C GLU A 9 20.38 16.45 -6.94
N SER A 10 20.38 16.30 -5.61
CA SER A 10 19.75 15.18 -4.93
C SER A 10 18.29 15.11 -5.41
N MET A 11 17.94 14.08 -6.19
CA MET A 11 16.59 13.95 -6.77
C MET A 11 15.65 13.31 -5.74
N SER A 12 15.32 14.07 -4.69
CA SER A 12 14.32 13.62 -3.74
C SER A 12 12.90 13.71 -4.31
N PHE A 13 12.02 12.86 -3.82
CA PHE A 13 10.58 12.96 -4.11
C PHE A 13 9.74 12.41 -2.98
N ASN A 14 8.46 12.79 -2.94
CA ASN A 14 7.52 12.26 -1.97
C ASN A 14 6.45 11.44 -2.67
N PHE A 15 6.04 10.33 -2.04
CA PHE A 15 4.78 9.66 -2.36
C PHE A 15 3.93 9.50 -1.11
N ALA A 16 2.61 9.51 -1.30
CA ALA A 16 1.67 9.19 -0.23
C ALA A 16 1.37 7.69 -0.24
N PHE A 17 1.42 7.05 0.94
CA PHE A 17 0.93 5.70 1.14
C PHE A 17 -0.33 5.76 2.01
N VAL A 18 -1.49 5.55 1.38
CA VAL A 18 -2.81 5.57 2.00
C VAL A 18 -3.32 4.14 2.05
N THR A 19 -3.84 3.69 3.19
CA THR A 19 -4.34 2.32 3.33
C THR A 19 -5.56 2.29 4.23
N ASP A 20 -6.35 1.23 4.10
CA ASP A 20 -7.52 0.96 4.93
C ASP A 20 -8.44 2.20 5.10
N PRO A 21 -8.78 2.95 4.02
CA PRO A 21 -9.85 3.91 4.11
C PRO A 21 -11.19 3.24 4.34
N GLN A 22 -11.33 1.96 3.93
CA GLN A 22 -12.46 1.06 4.23
C GLN A 22 -13.79 1.80 4.26
N ILE A 23 -14.16 2.39 3.12
CA ILE A 23 -15.43 3.13 2.99
C ILE A 23 -16.56 2.26 3.51
N GLY A 24 -17.28 2.72 4.54
CA GLY A 24 -18.40 2.00 5.16
C GLY A 24 -18.09 1.34 6.51
N MET A 25 -16.82 1.22 6.90
CA MET A 25 -16.43 0.58 8.17
C MET A 25 -16.66 1.47 9.39
N ASN A 26 -16.40 2.78 9.28
CA ASN A 26 -16.47 3.76 10.37
C ASN A 26 -17.16 5.05 9.91
N SER A 27 -18.43 4.93 9.56
CA SER A 27 -19.27 6.04 9.09
C SER A 27 -20.52 6.22 9.98
N PRO A 28 -20.37 6.76 11.21
CA PRO A 28 -21.42 6.75 12.25
C PRO A 28 -22.70 7.50 11.87
N TRP A 29 -22.61 8.42 10.91
CA TRP A 29 -23.72 9.23 10.41
C TRP A 29 -24.00 8.98 8.92
N GLY A 30 -23.63 7.80 8.41
CA GLY A 30 -23.72 7.42 7.00
C GLY A 30 -22.48 7.83 6.19
N LEU A 31 -22.36 7.29 4.97
CA LEU A 31 -21.19 7.47 4.10
C LEU A 31 -20.88 8.94 3.78
N ASN A 32 -21.91 9.79 3.70
CA ASN A 32 -21.80 11.23 3.43
C ASN A 32 -21.91 12.11 4.69
N GLY A 33 -21.95 11.50 5.88
CA GLY A 33 -22.06 12.20 7.15
C GLY A 33 -20.72 12.77 7.64
N PRO A 34 -20.72 13.61 8.68
CA PRO A 34 -19.50 14.05 9.33
C PRO A 34 -18.75 12.86 9.93
N ALA A 35 -17.41 12.95 9.99
CA ALA A 35 -16.54 11.89 10.47
C ALA A 35 -16.80 10.52 9.79
N SER A 36 -17.21 10.53 8.51
CA SER A 36 -17.34 9.31 7.68
C SER A 36 -16.03 8.93 7.01
N ASP A 37 -15.91 7.68 6.59
CA ASP A 37 -14.69 7.23 5.90
C ASP A 37 -14.41 8.04 4.64
N ARG A 38 -15.48 8.47 3.95
CA ARG A 38 -15.44 9.45 2.86
C ARG A 38 -14.74 10.73 3.30
N SER A 39 -15.17 11.35 4.40
CA SER A 39 -14.62 12.65 4.82
C SER A 39 -13.12 12.55 5.13
N ARG A 40 -12.66 11.45 5.74
CA ARG A 40 -11.23 11.21 5.99
C ARG A 40 -10.43 10.96 4.72
N LEU A 41 -10.97 10.20 3.77
CA LEU A 41 -10.32 9.99 2.49
C LEU A 41 -10.24 11.28 1.67
N GLU A 42 -11.34 12.06 1.59
CA GLU A 42 -11.36 13.36 0.93
C GLU A 42 -10.35 14.33 1.56
N TRP A 43 -10.22 14.34 2.89
CA TRP A 43 -9.21 15.16 3.57
C TRP A 43 -7.78 14.73 3.21
N ALA A 44 -7.50 13.43 3.20
CA ALA A 44 -6.19 12.91 2.80
C ALA A 44 -5.87 13.28 1.34
N ILE A 45 -6.85 13.18 0.44
CA ILE A 45 -6.70 13.57 -0.96
C ILE A 45 -6.46 15.08 -1.11
N ASN A 46 -7.18 15.92 -0.37
CA ASN A 46 -6.95 17.36 -0.37
C ASN A 46 -5.53 17.72 0.12
N PHE A 47 -5.05 17.02 1.16
CA PHE A 47 -3.65 17.14 1.57
C PHE A 47 -2.69 16.75 0.43
N ILE A 48 -2.95 15.64 -0.27
CA ILE A 48 -2.10 15.15 -1.36
C ILE A 48 -2.09 16.10 -2.57
N ASN A 49 -3.23 16.69 -2.90
CA ASN A 49 -3.38 17.61 -4.01
C ASN A 49 -2.68 18.95 -3.75
N GLU A 50 -2.62 19.40 -2.50
CA GLU A 50 -1.98 20.67 -2.10
C GLU A 50 -0.52 20.73 -2.60
N PRO A 51 -0.20 21.66 -3.53
CA PRO A 51 1.14 21.75 -4.11
C PRO A 51 2.27 21.92 -3.08
N ALA A 52 1.99 22.58 -1.95
CA ALA A 52 2.97 22.77 -0.89
C ALA A 52 3.43 21.46 -0.20
N ASN A 53 2.69 20.36 -0.36
CA ASN A 53 3.07 19.05 0.19
C ASN A 53 3.97 18.24 -0.75
N GLU A 54 4.17 18.70 -2.00
CA GLU A 54 5.13 18.13 -2.96
C GLU A 54 4.99 16.61 -3.16
N ILE A 55 3.75 16.11 -3.23
CA ILE A 55 3.47 14.69 -3.50
C ILE A 55 3.50 14.42 -5.01
N ASP A 56 4.36 13.48 -5.43
CA ASP A 56 4.52 13.09 -6.84
C ASP A 56 3.42 12.10 -7.27
N PHE A 57 3.08 11.12 -6.40
CA PHE A 57 2.04 10.11 -6.64
C PHE A 57 1.52 9.51 -5.33
N THR A 58 0.42 8.75 -5.42
CA THR A 58 -0.19 8.04 -4.30
C THR A 58 -0.18 6.53 -4.53
N ILE A 59 0.07 5.76 -3.48
CA ILE A 59 -0.12 4.31 -3.48
C ILE A 59 -1.17 3.96 -2.43
N PHE A 60 -2.20 3.24 -2.87
CA PHE A 60 -3.23 2.66 -2.03
C PHE A 60 -2.86 1.24 -1.58
N GLY A 61 -2.80 1.03 -0.26
CA GLY A 61 -2.36 -0.22 0.37
C GLY A 61 -3.42 -1.32 0.51
N GLY A 62 -4.62 -1.13 -0.07
CA GLY A 62 -5.73 -2.06 0.00
C GLY A 62 -6.76 -1.74 1.09
N ASP A 63 -7.82 -2.54 1.10
CA ASP A 63 -9.03 -2.36 1.91
C ASP A 63 -9.66 -0.99 1.67
N LEU A 64 -9.98 -0.71 0.42
CA LEU A 64 -10.52 0.59 0.02
C LEU A 64 -12.01 0.71 0.35
N VAL A 65 -12.76 -0.39 0.23
CA VAL A 65 -14.14 -0.51 0.68
C VAL A 65 -14.23 -1.49 1.85
N ASN A 66 -15.25 -1.39 2.68
CA ASN A 66 -15.48 -2.32 3.78
C ASN A 66 -16.25 -3.57 3.32
N ASN A 67 -17.14 -3.41 2.35
CA ASN A 67 -17.94 -4.45 1.75
C ASN A 67 -17.89 -4.29 0.23
N ARG A 68 -17.11 -5.14 -0.43
CA ARG A 68 -16.99 -5.20 -1.89
C ARG A 68 -18.29 -5.42 -2.67
N ASP A 69 -19.36 -5.91 -2.04
CA ASP A 69 -20.68 -6.04 -2.68
C ASP A 69 -21.54 -4.77 -2.56
N ALA A 70 -21.14 -3.83 -1.70
CA ALA A 70 -21.88 -2.60 -1.50
C ALA A 70 -21.58 -1.61 -2.63
N GLU A 71 -22.48 -1.53 -3.62
CA GLU A 71 -22.36 -0.59 -4.73
C GLU A 71 -22.18 0.86 -4.24
N GLU A 72 -22.86 1.24 -3.16
CA GLU A 72 -22.76 2.58 -2.56
C GLU A 72 -21.36 2.88 -2.00
N GLU A 73 -20.67 1.89 -1.41
CA GLU A 73 -19.30 2.06 -0.92
C GLU A 73 -18.31 2.21 -2.08
N LEU A 74 -18.49 1.42 -3.14
CA LEU A 74 -17.71 1.53 -4.38
C LEU A 74 -17.95 2.85 -5.09
N ASP A 75 -19.19 3.33 -5.17
CA ASP A 75 -19.51 4.64 -5.76
C ASP A 75 -18.77 5.76 -5.01
N VAL A 76 -18.86 5.77 -3.67
CA VAL A 76 -18.15 6.75 -2.84
C VAL A 76 -16.64 6.67 -3.01
N LEU A 77 -16.07 5.46 -3.07
CA LEU A 77 -14.64 5.28 -3.34
C LEU A 77 -14.25 5.92 -4.68
N LEU A 78 -14.98 5.62 -5.76
CA LEU A 78 -14.64 6.11 -7.10
C LEU A 78 -14.86 7.62 -7.22
N GLU A 79 -15.86 8.19 -6.56
CA GLU A 79 -16.03 9.64 -6.43
C GLU A 79 -14.80 10.27 -5.75
N CYS A 80 -14.32 9.69 -4.65
CA CYS A 80 -13.12 10.15 -3.97
C CYS A 80 -11.88 10.00 -4.86
N LEU A 81 -11.69 8.87 -5.54
CA LEU A 81 -10.55 8.71 -6.46
C LEU A 81 -10.62 9.68 -7.64
N GLY A 82 -11.82 10.11 -8.05
CA GLY A 82 -12.04 11.11 -9.09
C GLY A 82 -11.61 12.54 -8.71
N ILE A 83 -11.46 12.86 -7.42
CA ILE A 83 -10.94 14.16 -6.97
C ILE A 83 -9.41 14.18 -6.82
N LEU A 84 -8.73 13.03 -6.86
CA LEU A 84 -7.28 12.96 -6.72
C LEU A 84 -6.59 13.42 -8.02
N GLU A 85 -5.80 14.49 -7.94
CA GLU A 85 -5.13 15.10 -9.09
C GLU A 85 -3.79 14.43 -9.42
N LYS A 86 -3.19 13.76 -8.42
CA LYS A 86 -1.91 13.05 -8.57
C LYS A 86 -2.14 11.65 -9.15
N PRO A 87 -1.16 11.10 -9.91
CA PRO A 87 -1.20 9.69 -10.30
C PRO A 87 -1.37 8.79 -9.07
N TYR A 88 -2.18 7.74 -9.19
CA TYR A 88 -2.33 6.76 -8.14
C TYR A 88 -2.23 5.33 -8.65
N TYR A 89 -1.77 4.49 -7.75
CA TYR A 89 -1.66 3.05 -7.92
C TYR A 89 -2.23 2.38 -6.67
N GLY A 90 -2.47 1.09 -6.71
CA GLY A 90 -2.88 0.39 -5.51
C GLY A 90 -2.95 -1.11 -5.67
N VAL A 91 -3.03 -1.76 -4.52
CA VAL A 91 -3.25 -3.20 -4.38
C VAL A 91 -4.58 -3.42 -3.68
N PRO A 92 -5.22 -4.57 -3.88
CA PRO A 92 -6.42 -4.94 -3.15
C PRO A 92 -6.10 -5.50 -1.76
N GLY A 93 -7.00 -5.27 -0.81
CA GLY A 93 -7.02 -5.94 0.48
C GLY A 93 -8.10 -7.02 0.60
N ASN A 94 -8.19 -7.68 1.76
CA ASN A 94 -9.20 -8.71 2.00
C ASN A 94 -10.61 -8.18 1.85
N HIS A 95 -10.91 -6.91 2.09
CA HIS A 95 -12.27 -6.41 1.95
C HIS A 95 -12.64 -6.14 0.49
N ASP A 96 -11.66 -5.95 -0.41
CA ASP A 96 -11.89 -5.52 -1.80
C ASP A 96 -12.21 -6.67 -2.78
N LEU A 97 -11.58 -7.86 -2.61
CA LEU A 97 -11.63 -8.92 -3.63
C LEU A 97 -12.29 -10.22 -3.20
N PHE A 98 -13.10 -10.77 -4.11
CA PHE A 98 -13.58 -12.14 -4.09
C PHE A 98 -12.55 -13.16 -4.53
N ASP A 99 -12.84 -14.41 -4.18
CA ASP A 99 -12.27 -15.55 -4.87
C ASP A 99 -12.64 -15.45 -6.36
N PRO A 100 -11.66 -15.31 -7.26
CA PRO A 100 -11.91 -15.10 -8.69
C PRO A 100 -12.59 -16.32 -9.35
N ARG A 101 -12.69 -17.45 -8.66
CA ARG A 101 -13.35 -18.67 -9.14
C ARG A 101 -14.87 -18.66 -8.91
N GLU A 102 -15.36 -17.81 -8.02
CA GLU A 102 -16.76 -17.83 -7.60
C GLU A 102 -17.60 -16.81 -8.36
N GLN A 103 -17.15 -15.56 -8.42
CA GLN A 103 -17.90 -14.45 -9.03
C GLN A 103 -16.94 -13.37 -9.57
N PRO A 104 -17.33 -12.63 -10.62
CA PRO A 104 -16.59 -11.43 -10.99
C PRO A 104 -16.66 -10.41 -9.84
N SER A 105 -15.53 -9.77 -9.55
CA SER A 105 -15.43 -8.78 -8.47
C SER A 105 -15.90 -7.40 -8.97
N PRO A 106 -16.99 -6.82 -8.41
CA PRO A 106 -17.44 -5.48 -8.78
C PRO A 106 -16.35 -4.42 -8.62
N TYR A 107 -15.47 -4.59 -7.63
CA TYR A 107 -14.28 -3.76 -7.43
C TYR A 107 -13.36 -3.77 -8.67
N ILE A 108 -13.09 -4.96 -9.24
CA ILE A 108 -12.29 -5.10 -10.46
C ILE A 108 -13.04 -4.56 -11.68
N GLU A 109 -14.32 -4.91 -11.83
CA GLU A 109 -15.14 -4.51 -13.00
C GLU A 109 -15.25 -2.99 -13.13
N ARG A 110 -15.28 -2.28 -12.00
CA ARG A 110 -15.30 -0.82 -11.95
C ARG A 110 -13.92 -0.17 -12.10
N GLY A 111 -12.87 -0.96 -12.31
CA GLY A 111 -11.53 -0.47 -12.59
C GLY A 111 -10.78 0.07 -11.37
N ALA A 112 -11.14 -0.37 -10.16
CA ALA A 112 -10.40 0.01 -8.96
C ALA A 112 -8.98 -0.62 -8.98
N PRO A 113 -8.00 -0.07 -8.23
CA PRO A 113 -6.61 -0.51 -8.31
C PRO A 113 -6.39 -1.96 -7.85
N VAL A 114 -5.68 -2.76 -8.66
CA VAL A 114 -5.48 -4.21 -8.41
C VAL A 114 -4.01 -4.67 -8.44
N GLY A 115 -3.07 -3.78 -8.79
CA GLY A 115 -1.66 -4.09 -8.95
C GLY A 115 -0.97 -3.06 -9.84
N PHE A 116 0.36 -2.96 -9.74
CA PHE A 116 1.15 -2.00 -10.51
C PHE A 116 2.62 -2.38 -10.56
N SER A 117 3.34 -1.86 -11.56
CA SER A 117 4.79 -1.95 -11.66
C SER A 117 5.30 -0.74 -12.42
N PHE A 118 6.17 0.06 -11.80
CA PHE A 118 6.75 1.25 -12.44
C PHE A 118 8.06 1.66 -11.76
N SER A 119 8.77 2.60 -12.39
CA SER A 119 9.93 3.27 -11.80
C SER A 119 9.71 4.77 -11.76
N HIS A 120 10.23 5.43 -10.73
CA HIS A 120 10.18 6.88 -10.57
C HIS A 120 11.46 7.38 -9.91
N LYS A 121 12.15 8.33 -10.56
CA LYS A 121 13.38 8.99 -10.06
C LYS A 121 14.39 8.01 -9.43
N GLY A 122 14.68 6.89 -10.09
CA GLY A 122 15.67 5.91 -9.64
C GLY A 122 15.18 4.91 -8.58
N ALA A 123 13.90 4.93 -8.20
CA ALA A 123 13.28 3.90 -7.39
C ALA A 123 12.26 3.08 -8.19
N ALA A 124 12.16 1.78 -7.89
CA ALA A 124 11.18 0.88 -8.49
C ALA A 124 10.06 0.55 -7.48
N PHE A 125 8.84 0.39 -8.00
CA PHE A 125 7.63 0.18 -7.22
C PHE A 125 6.84 -0.98 -7.81
N LEU A 126 6.48 -1.95 -6.97
CA LEU A 126 5.68 -3.13 -7.32
C LEU A 126 4.51 -3.29 -6.35
N GLY A 127 3.29 -3.37 -6.86
CA GLY A 127 2.11 -3.73 -6.08
C GLY A 127 1.71 -5.17 -6.37
N LEU A 128 1.67 -6.02 -5.35
CA LEU A 128 1.28 -7.43 -5.46
C LEU A 128 -0.08 -7.69 -4.81
N ASN A 129 -0.84 -8.62 -5.39
CA ASN A 129 -2.04 -9.13 -4.75
C ASN A 129 -1.67 -10.08 -3.61
N SER A 130 -1.58 -9.56 -2.40
CA SER A 130 -1.18 -10.34 -1.23
C SER A 130 -2.17 -11.41 -0.80
N ILE A 131 -3.44 -11.36 -1.22
CA ILE A 131 -4.43 -12.40 -0.96
C ILE A 131 -4.01 -13.69 -1.69
N HIS A 132 -3.65 -13.53 -2.96
CA HIS A 132 -3.10 -14.61 -3.77
C HIS A 132 -1.73 -15.03 -3.23
N LEU A 133 -0.85 -14.07 -2.93
CA LEU A 133 0.49 -14.34 -2.43
C LEU A 133 0.48 -15.12 -1.11
N ARG A 134 -0.46 -14.83 -0.21
CA ARG A 134 -0.66 -15.57 1.05
C ARG A 134 -1.19 -16.97 0.79
N GLY A 135 -2.05 -17.11 -0.22
CA GLY A 135 -2.59 -18.40 -0.69
C GLY A 135 -4.03 -18.65 -0.28
N ASP A 136 -4.78 -17.59 0.07
CA ASP A 136 -6.14 -17.68 0.59
C ASP A 136 -7.12 -18.32 -0.38
N PHE A 137 -6.87 -18.17 -1.69
CA PHE A 137 -7.65 -18.80 -2.76
C PHE A 137 -6.96 -20.03 -3.36
N GLY A 138 -5.99 -20.60 -2.64
CA GLY A 138 -5.36 -21.89 -2.96
C GLY A 138 -4.02 -21.79 -3.69
N GLY A 139 -3.31 -22.93 -3.72
CA GLY A 139 -1.91 -22.99 -4.13
C GLY A 139 -1.62 -22.65 -5.59
N GLN A 140 -2.60 -22.78 -6.50
CA GLN A 140 -2.40 -22.41 -7.90
C GLN A 140 -2.26 -20.88 -8.07
N LEU A 141 -3.19 -20.11 -7.50
CA LEU A 141 -3.13 -18.64 -7.54
C LEU A 141 -1.91 -18.14 -6.78
N GLN A 142 -1.55 -18.78 -5.66
CA GLN A 142 -0.32 -18.46 -4.94
C GLN A 142 0.93 -18.64 -5.80
N GLN A 143 1.03 -19.76 -6.53
CA GLN A 143 2.18 -20.00 -7.41
C GLN A 143 2.23 -19.01 -8.57
N GLN A 144 1.08 -18.65 -9.15
CA GLN A 144 0.99 -17.65 -10.20
C GLN A 144 1.44 -16.26 -9.70
N GLU A 145 1.00 -15.85 -8.52
CA GLU A 145 1.39 -14.56 -7.93
C GLU A 145 2.87 -14.53 -7.57
N LEU A 146 3.42 -15.62 -7.03
CA LEU A 146 4.86 -15.73 -6.75
C LEU A 146 5.71 -15.66 -8.03
N GLN A 147 5.26 -16.32 -9.10
CA GLN A 147 5.92 -16.27 -10.40
C GLN A 147 5.86 -14.85 -10.98
N HIS A 148 4.68 -14.22 -10.93
CA HIS A 148 4.50 -12.84 -11.36
C HIS A 148 5.41 -11.88 -10.58
N ALA A 149 5.49 -12.02 -9.26
CA ALA A 149 6.36 -11.21 -8.43
C ALA A 149 7.85 -11.34 -8.84
N ALA A 150 8.33 -12.56 -9.06
CA ALA A 150 9.70 -12.80 -9.53
C ALA A 150 9.95 -12.16 -10.90
N GLU A 151 9.05 -12.38 -11.87
CA GLU A 151 9.18 -11.83 -13.22
C GLU A 151 9.20 -10.29 -13.24
N GLN A 152 8.32 -9.66 -12.45
CA GLN A 152 8.29 -8.21 -12.35
C GLN A 152 9.58 -7.67 -11.72
N LEU A 153 10.03 -8.26 -10.61
CA LEU A 153 11.26 -7.87 -9.95
C LEU A 153 12.51 -8.06 -10.82
N ASP A 154 12.57 -9.14 -11.61
CA ASP A 154 13.64 -9.38 -12.57
C ASP A 154 13.64 -8.37 -13.73
N SER A 155 12.45 -7.88 -14.13
CA SER A 155 12.31 -6.90 -15.21
C SER A 155 12.65 -5.47 -14.80
N MET A 156 12.69 -5.17 -13.49
CA MET A 156 12.99 -3.85 -12.97
C MET A 156 14.44 -3.46 -13.18
N ASP A 157 14.68 -2.18 -13.44
CA ASP A 157 16.03 -1.63 -13.67
C ASP A 157 16.98 -2.01 -12.52
N PRO A 158 18.07 -2.76 -12.81
CA PRO A 158 19.04 -3.16 -11.80
C PRO A 158 19.77 -1.97 -11.15
N GLU A 159 19.76 -0.80 -11.77
CA GLU A 159 20.39 0.42 -11.26
C GLU A 159 19.47 1.22 -10.33
N CYS A 160 18.21 0.81 -10.12
CA CYS A 160 17.35 1.44 -9.12
C CYS A 160 17.96 1.33 -7.71
N SER A 161 18.17 2.48 -7.06
CA SER A 161 18.71 2.55 -5.69
C SER A 161 17.78 1.89 -4.68
N HIS A 162 16.47 1.96 -4.92
CA HIS A 162 15.45 1.44 -4.04
C HIS A 162 14.40 0.63 -4.78
N ARG A 163 13.92 -0.44 -4.14
CA ARG A 163 12.85 -1.32 -4.63
C ARG A 163 11.80 -1.43 -3.55
N PHE A 164 10.64 -0.82 -3.77
CA PHE A 164 9.49 -0.86 -2.87
C PHE A 164 8.50 -1.91 -3.37
N VAL A 165 8.13 -2.84 -2.51
CA VAL A 165 7.05 -3.79 -2.76
C VAL A 165 5.88 -3.42 -1.85
N VAL A 166 4.69 -3.30 -2.42
CA VAL A 166 3.47 -2.98 -1.68
C VAL A 166 2.56 -4.19 -1.69
N THR A 167 2.15 -4.60 -0.51
CA THR A 167 1.21 -5.69 -0.25
C THR A 167 0.19 -5.20 0.75
N HIS A 168 -1.05 -5.67 0.70
CA HIS A 168 -1.99 -5.34 1.77
C HIS A 168 -1.60 -6.02 3.09
N TRP A 169 -1.30 -7.32 3.06
CA TRP A 169 -0.85 -8.04 4.26
C TRP A 169 0.60 -7.69 4.60
N PRO A 170 0.89 -7.40 5.88
CA PRO A 170 2.25 -7.37 6.37
C PRO A 170 2.82 -8.79 6.46
N LEU A 171 4.13 -8.93 6.28
CA LEU A 171 4.80 -10.21 6.46
C LEU A 171 4.64 -10.74 7.90
N PHE A 172 4.76 -9.85 8.89
CA PHE A 172 4.50 -10.12 10.30
C PHE A 172 4.04 -8.83 10.99
N VAL A 173 3.45 -8.94 12.19
CA VAL A 173 2.93 -7.78 12.95
C VAL A 173 3.74 -7.44 14.20
N HIS A 174 4.36 -8.42 14.83
CA HIS A 174 5.16 -8.26 16.05
C HIS A 174 6.59 -8.73 15.84
N GLU A 175 6.77 -9.96 15.35
CA GLU A 175 8.11 -10.52 15.13
C GLU A 175 8.10 -11.61 14.04
N PRO A 176 9.26 -11.90 13.41
CA PRO A 176 9.33 -12.88 12.32
C PRO A 176 8.84 -14.29 12.64
N ASP A 177 8.99 -14.73 13.89
CA ASP A 177 8.66 -16.08 14.36
C ASP A 177 7.37 -16.14 15.20
N GLU A 178 6.52 -15.13 15.06
CA GLU A 178 5.21 -15.10 15.69
C GLU A 178 4.28 -16.20 15.16
N ALA A 179 3.24 -16.51 15.95
CA ALA A 179 2.21 -17.45 15.53
C ALA A 179 1.51 -16.97 14.25
N GLU A 180 1.08 -17.94 13.43
CA GLU A 180 0.22 -17.67 12.29
C GLU A 180 -1.13 -17.15 12.78
N THR A 181 -1.54 -16.01 12.23
CA THR A 181 -2.82 -15.38 12.56
C THR A 181 -3.45 -14.77 11.32
N TYR A 182 -4.68 -14.32 11.45
CA TYR A 182 -5.36 -13.56 10.42
C TYR A 182 -4.58 -12.32 9.93
N TRP A 183 -3.73 -11.74 10.79
CA TRP A 183 -3.06 -10.46 10.58
C TRP A 183 -1.73 -10.54 9.82
N ASN A 184 -1.21 -11.74 9.58
CA ASN A 184 0.12 -11.93 9.01
C ASN A 184 0.12 -12.92 7.84
N MET A 185 1.29 -13.10 7.21
CA MET A 185 1.49 -14.04 6.11
C MET A 185 2.11 -15.35 6.61
N GLU A 186 1.40 -16.47 6.53
CA GLU A 186 1.91 -17.80 6.92
C GLU A 186 3.21 -18.16 6.17
N ASN A 187 3.25 -17.84 4.87
CA ASN A 187 4.40 -18.08 4.02
C ASN A 187 5.48 -16.97 4.04
N ARG A 188 5.48 -16.08 5.04
CA ARG A 188 6.39 -14.91 5.14
C ARG A 188 7.86 -15.22 4.90
N ARG A 189 8.36 -16.39 5.34
CA ARG A 189 9.75 -16.82 5.12
C ARG A 189 10.08 -17.07 3.65
N ARG A 190 9.11 -17.57 2.88
CA ARG A 190 9.25 -17.76 1.43
C ARG A 190 9.24 -16.41 0.73
N VAL A 191 8.33 -15.53 1.13
CA VAL A 191 8.17 -14.20 0.52
C VAL A 191 9.38 -13.31 0.80
N ILE A 192 9.87 -13.25 2.04
CA ILE A 192 11.07 -12.47 2.36
C ILE A 192 12.30 -12.98 1.61
N ALA A 193 12.44 -14.31 1.42
CA ALA A 193 13.56 -14.87 0.67
C ALA A 193 13.51 -14.46 -0.82
N LEU A 194 12.31 -14.44 -1.42
CA LEU A 194 12.11 -13.89 -2.76
C LEU A 194 12.53 -12.41 -2.81
N PHE A 195 12.09 -11.62 -1.85
CA PHE A 195 12.41 -10.20 -1.78
C PHE A 195 13.92 -9.94 -1.60
N GLN A 196 14.60 -10.75 -0.78
CA GLN A 196 16.05 -10.68 -0.61
C GLN A 196 16.80 -10.98 -1.91
N GLN A 197 16.39 -12.03 -2.63
CA GLN A 197 17.00 -12.42 -3.91
C GLN A 197 16.96 -11.28 -4.93
N HIS A 198 15.89 -10.47 -4.90
CA HIS A 198 15.67 -9.36 -5.83
C HIS A 198 16.01 -7.99 -5.24
N LYS A 199 16.75 -7.96 -4.12
CA LYS A 199 17.23 -6.72 -3.46
C LYS A 199 16.11 -5.71 -3.16
N VAL A 200 14.93 -6.21 -2.79
CA VAL A 200 13.84 -5.35 -2.29
C VAL A 200 14.36 -4.58 -1.08
N SER A 201 14.12 -3.27 -1.05
CA SER A 201 14.59 -2.39 0.03
C SER A 201 13.54 -2.28 1.13
N CYS A 202 12.27 -2.21 0.75
CA CYS A 202 11.17 -2.00 1.68
C CYS A 202 9.89 -2.72 1.20
N GLN A 203 9.21 -3.41 2.12
CA GLN A 203 7.84 -3.86 1.94
C GLN A 203 6.91 -2.91 2.70
N ILE A 204 5.89 -2.38 2.03
CA ILE A 204 4.90 -1.46 2.63
C ILE A 204 3.54 -2.16 2.70
N SER A 205 2.83 -2.04 3.81
CA SER A 205 1.52 -2.69 4.03
C SER A 205 0.49 -1.92 4.86
N GLY A 206 -0.76 -2.35 4.71
CA GLY A 206 -1.90 -1.99 5.56
C GLY A 206 -2.32 -3.17 6.44
N HIS A 207 -3.62 -3.46 6.48
CA HIS A 207 -4.30 -4.61 7.10
C HIS A 207 -4.26 -4.65 8.62
N TRP A 208 -3.10 -4.36 9.21
CA TRP A 208 -2.92 -4.45 10.66
C TRP A 208 -3.50 -3.25 11.40
N HIS A 209 -3.87 -2.18 10.69
CA HIS A 209 -4.49 -0.99 11.30
C HIS A 209 -3.67 -0.41 12.48
N GLN A 210 -2.36 -0.63 12.44
CA GLN A 210 -1.35 -0.14 13.37
C GLN A 210 -0.05 0.12 12.59
N ASP A 211 0.85 0.89 13.19
CA ASP A 211 2.14 1.15 12.56
C ASP A 211 3.05 -0.07 12.65
N ILE A 212 3.81 -0.32 11.58
CA ILE A 212 4.94 -1.25 11.61
C ILE A 212 6.16 -0.48 11.13
N ASP A 213 7.22 -0.53 11.92
CA ASP A 213 8.54 -0.03 11.55
C ASP A 213 9.58 -1.05 12.03
N ALA A 214 9.96 -1.95 11.13
CA ALA A 214 10.84 -3.07 11.43
C ALA A 214 11.83 -3.30 10.29
N VAL A 215 12.91 -4.01 10.60
CA VAL A 215 13.84 -4.52 9.59
C VAL A 215 13.98 -6.01 9.80
N TRP A 216 13.74 -6.79 8.74
CA TRP A 216 13.96 -8.22 8.75
C TRP A 216 14.78 -8.61 7.53
N HIS A 217 15.87 -9.35 7.76
CA HIS A 217 16.69 -9.87 6.66
C HIS A 217 17.27 -8.79 5.71
N GLY A 218 17.46 -7.57 6.23
CA GLY A 218 17.95 -6.41 5.48
C GLY A 218 16.87 -5.65 4.71
N ILE A 219 15.61 -6.02 4.88
CA ILE A 219 14.45 -5.41 4.22
C ILE A 219 13.64 -4.66 5.28
N SER A 220 13.35 -3.39 5.04
CA SER A 220 12.45 -2.63 5.92
C SER A 220 11.01 -3.05 5.70
N LEU A 221 10.24 -3.13 6.78
CA LEU A 221 8.80 -3.39 6.74
C LEU A 221 8.10 -2.16 7.31
N LEU A 222 7.30 -1.52 6.49
CA LEU A 222 6.60 -0.28 6.80
C LEU A 222 5.09 -0.51 6.75
N GLY A 223 4.45 -0.59 7.91
CA GLY A 223 3.00 -0.69 8.04
C GLY A 223 2.39 0.65 8.38
N SER A 224 1.16 0.93 7.94
CA SER A 224 0.42 2.16 8.30
C SER A 224 -0.89 1.84 9.00
N ILE A 225 -1.32 2.74 9.89
CA ILE A 225 -2.53 2.61 10.72
C ILE A 225 -3.82 2.65 9.89
N GLY A 226 -3.82 3.42 8.81
CA GLY A 226 -4.95 3.55 7.91
C GLY A 226 -5.94 4.65 8.32
N LEU A 227 -6.91 4.92 7.45
CA LEU A 227 -7.80 6.07 7.61
C LEU A 227 -9.12 5.76 8.33
N SER A 228 -9.58 4.50 8.37
CA SER A 228 -10.89 4.20 8.93
C SER A 228 -10.90 4.03 10.45
N LYS A 229 -10.30 2.97 10.98
CA LYS A 229 -10.43 2.58 12.40
C LYS A 229 -9.17 1.92 12.96
N PRO A 230 -8.38 2.57 13.82
CA PRO A 230 -7.23 1.92 14.44
C PRO A 230 -7.65 0.74 15.34
N LEU A 231 -6.83 -0.32 15.41
CA LEU A 231 -7.14 -1.50 16.24
C LEU A 231 -6.88 -1.29 17.73
N GLN A 232 -5.91 -0.45 18.11
CA GLN A 232 -5.60 -0.18 19.52
C GLN A 232 -5.27 1.29 19.74
N TYR A 233 -5.69 1.79 20.90
CA TYR A 233 -5.28 3.09 21.43
C TYR A 233 -3.82 3.02 21.91
N PRO A 234 -2.96 4.05 21.73
CA PRO A 234 -3.27 5.42 21.33
C PRO A 234 -3.07 5.75 19.85
N GLU A 235 -3.17 4.78 18.92
CA GLU A 235 -2.91 5.07 17.51
C GLU A 235 -3.98 5.98 16.89
N GLU A 236 -3.53 6.99 16.15
CA GLU A 236 -4.37 7.94 15.42
C GLU A 236 -4.51 7.52 13.96
N ARG A 237 -5.71 7.72 13.39
CA ARG A 237 -5.94 7.48 11.96
C ARG A 237 -4.96 8.33 11.16
N SER A 238 -4.21 7.68 10.28
CA SER A 238 -3.17 8.37 9.52
C SER A 238 -2.77 7.58 8.28
N PHE A 239 -2.26 8.32 7.32
CA PHE A 239 -1.50 7.78 6.20
C PHE A 239 -0.04 8.21 6.32
N LYS A 240 0.84 7.65 5.47
CA LYS A 240 2.25 8.03 5.44
C LYS A 240 2.58 8.89 4.23
N VAL A 241 3.44 9.87 4.43
CA VAL A 241 4.21 10.48 3.33
C VAL A 241 5.62 9.92 3.43
N VAL A 242 6.11 9.34 2.33
CA VAL A 242 7.44 8.76 2.22
C VAL A 242 8.27 9.65 1.31
N THR A 243 9.32 10.24 1.87
CA THR A 243 10.34 10.98 1.13
C THR A 243 11.47 10.03 0.77
N VAL A 244 11.77 9.91 -0.50
CA VAL A 244 12.83 9.05 -1.04
C VAL A 244 14.01 9.91 -1.48
N PHE A 245 15.22 9.48 -1.15
CA PHE A 245 16.51 10.06 -1.52
C PHE A 245 17.34 9.00 -2.27
N ASP A 246 18.53 9.35 -2.74
CA ASP A 246 19.41 8.39 -3.43
C ASP A 246 19.95 7.31 -2.47
N ASP A 247 20.13 7.63 -1.19
CA ASP A 247 20.77 6.80 -0.17
C ASP A 247 19.82 6.31 0.94
N GLY A 248 18.52 6.57 0.82
CA GLY A 248 17.53 6.12 1.80
C GLY A 248 16.16 6.76 1.62
N TRP A 249 15.30 6.57 2.62
CA TRP A 249 13.97 7.18 2.67
C TRP A 249 13.56 7.47 4.11
N LEU A 250 12.61 8.38 4.26
CA LEU A 250 11.97 8.73 5.53
C LEU A 250 10.46 8.61 5.37
N ALA A 251 9.80 7.98 6.34
CA ALA A 251 8.35 7.91 6.37
C ALA A 251 7.83 8.71 7.57
N ARG A 252 6.89 9.63 7.33
CA ARG A 252 6.20 10.38 8.38
C ARG A 252 4.70 10.15 8.31
N ARG A 253 4.05 10.08 9.47
CA ARG A 253 2.59 9.98 9.57
C ARG A 253 1.95 11.35 9.30
N VAL A 254 0.76 11.33 8.70
CA VAL A 254 -0.13 12.48 8.54
C VAL A 254 -1.47 12.11 9.16
N SER A 255 -1.79 12.72 10.30
CA SER A 255 -3.02 12.45 11.06
C SER A 255 -4.24 12.99 10.32
N VAL A 256 -5.34 12.22 10.35
CA VAL A 256 -6.66 12.58 9.80
C VAL A 256 -7.73 12.72 10.89
N GLU A 257 -7.32 12.99 12.14
CA GLU A 257 -8.26 13.13 13.28
C GLU A 257 -8.99 14.49 13.31
N ASN A 258 -8.50 15.51 12.62
CA ASN A 258 -9.08 16.86 12.63
C ASN A 258 -10.15 17.08 11.55
N VAL A 259 -10.87 16.02 11.16
CA VAL A 259 -11.77 15.99 9.98
C VAL A 259 -13.22 15.76 10.38
#